data_AF-A0A5J4KW90-F1
#
_entry.id   AF-A0A5J4KW90-F1
#
_cell.length_a   1.000
_cell.length_b   1.000
_cell.length_c   1.000
_cell.angle_alpha   90.00
_cell.angle_beta   90.00
_cell.angle_gamma   90.00
#
_symmetry.space_group_name_H-M   'P 1'
#
loop_
_entity.id
_entity.type
_entity.pdbx_description
1 polymer ?
#
loop_
_entity_poly.entity_id
_entity_poly.type
_entity_poly.pdbx_seq_one_letter_code
_entity_poly.pdbx_strand_id
1 'polypeptide(L)'
;MLLAGQNLLIDKFQYHTSRPLASRVAGRSHLEGLRLKDMEGYLPHHLEISVPQENQRFSGVRDEAVLAIHQGSGGLLRKANLLAKGSLIRAAIKKTT
;
A
#
# COMPACT_ATOMS: atom_id res chain seq x y z
N MET A 1 20.77 -11.77 -9.46
CA MET A 1 19.46 -11.17 -9.10
C MET A 1 18.95 -11.91 -7.86
N LEU A 2 18.80 -11.20 -6.75
CA LEU A 2 18.36 -11.73 -5.45
C LEU A 2 16.91 -11.30 -5.20
N LEU A 3 16.09 -12.23 -4.69
CA LEU A 3 14.69 -11.99 -4.40
C LEU A 3 14.50 -11.90 -2.88
N ALA A 4 13.85 -10.83 -2.41
CA ALA A 4 13.59 -10.60 -1.00
C ALA A 4 12.25 -9.88 -0.81
N GLY A 5 11.66 -9.96 0.38
CA GLY A 5 10.55 -9.09 0.79
C GLY A 5 9.19 -9.77 0.96
N GLN A 6 8.85 -10.78 0.16
CA GLN A 6 7.54 -11.44 0.26
C GLN A 6 7.64 -12.79 0.96
N ASN A 7 6.86 -12.98 2.03
CA ASN A 7 6.92 -14.21 2.83
C ASN A 7 6.51 -15.48 2.05
N LEU A 8 5.59 -15.34 1.09
CA LEU A 8 5.08 -16.45 0.28
C LEU A 8 5.88 -16.70 -1.00
N LEU A 9 7.04 -16.04 -1.18
CA LEU A 9 7.80 -16.13 -2.42
C LEU A 9 8.37 -17.54 -2.64
N ILE A 10 8.86 -18.18 -1.57
CA ILE A 10 9.37 -19.56 -1.60
C ILE A 10 8.25 -20.53 -1.99
N ASP A 11 7.06 -20.37 -1.42
CA ASP A 11 5.92 -21.25 -1.72
C ASP A 11 5.44 -21.09 -3.16
N LYS A 12 5.43 -19.85 -3.68
CA LYS A 12 5.14 -19.56 -5.09
C LYS A 12 6.16 -20.15 -6.06
N PHE A 13 7.39 -20.42 -5.60
CA PHE A 13 8.45 -21.03 -6.41
C PHE A 13 8.55 -22.55 -6.25
N GLN A 14 7.65 -23.19 -5.50
CA GLN A 14 7.55 -24.66 -5.51
C GLN A 14 6.91 -25.20 -6.80
N TYR A 15 6.35 -24.33 -7.63
CA TYR A 15 5.83 -24.72 -8.95
C TYR A 15 6.97 -25.13 -9.89
N HIS A 16 6.75 -26.17 -10.68
CA HIS A 16 7.82 -26.86 -11.43
C HIS A 16 8.64 -25.92 -12.34
N THR A 17 8.01 -24.94 -13.00
CA THR A 17 8.70 -24.01 -13.90
C THR A 17 9.49 -22.92 -13.17
N SER A 18 9.12 -22.58 -11.93
CA SER A 18 9.72 -21.48 -11.16
C SER A 18 10.68 -21.96 -10.07
N ARG A 19 10.83 -23.28 -9.90
CA ARG A 19 11.73 -23.92 -8.94
C ARG A 19 13.19 -23.44 -8.98
N PRO A 20 13.80 -23.12 -10.14
CA PRO A 20 15.15 -22.55 -10.19
C PRO A 20 15.29 -21.17 -9.53
N LEU A 21 14.17 -20.47 -9.28
CA LEU A 21 14.16 -19.16 -8.63
C LEU A 21 14.08 -19.28 -7.11
N ALA A 22 13.71 -20.44 -6.55
CA ALA A 22 13.63 -20.65 -5.12
C ALA A 22 14.98 -20.50 -4.42
N SER A 23 16.07 -20.96 -5.06
CA SER A 23 17.44 -20.80 -4.55
C SER A 23 17.93 -19.35 -4.56
N ARG A 24 17.22 -18.44 -5.23
CA ARG A 24 17.54 -17.01 -5.31
C ARG A 24 16.82 -16.16 -4.25
N VAL A 25 16.05 -16.78 -3.36
CA VAL A 25 15.38 -16.08 -2.26
C VAL A 25 16.36 -15.89 -1.10
N ALA A 26 16.80 -14.65 -0.88
CA ALA A 26 17.83 -14.32 0.09
C ALA A 26 17.29 -14.19 1.53
N GLY A 27 15.98 -13.96 1.69
CA GLY A 27 15.37 -13.81 3.00
C GLY A 27 13.87 -13.52 2.96
N ARG A 28 13.20 -13.93 4.04
CA ARG A 28 11.81 -13.53 4.33
C ARG A 28 11.86 -12.19 5.06
N SER A 29 11.12 -11.20 4.58
CA SER A 29 10.97 -9.93 5.29
C SER A 29 9.61 -9.92 5.96
N HIS A 30 9.59 -9.89 7.30
CA HIS A 30 8.38 -9.60 8.03
C HIS A 30 8.21 -8.07 8.06
N LEU A 31 7.44 -7.56 7.09
CA LEU A 31 7.03 -6.17 7.11
C LEU A 31 5.93 -6.03 8.16
N GLU A 32 6.30 -5.46 9.31
CA GLU A 32 5.35 -5.12 10.34
C GLU A 32 4.39 -4.04 9.84
N GLY A 33 3.11 -4.19 10.16
CA GLY A 33 2.11 -3.21 9.81
C GLY A 33 2.36 -1.90 10.56
N LEU A 34 2.23 -0.77 9.86
CA LEU A 34 2.30 0.55 10.47
C LEU A 34 1.19 0.71 11.52
N ARG A 35 1.45 1.39 12.63
CA ARG A 35 0.42 1.70 13.63
C ARG A 35 -0.52 2.79 13.12
N LEU A 36 -1.70 2.91 13.71
CA LEU A 36 -2.69 3.91 13.29
C LEU A 36 -2.14 5.34 13.35
N LYS A 37 -1.46 5.70 14.46
CA LYS A 37 -0.82 7.01 14.64
C LYS A 37 0.19 7.35 13.54
N ASP A 38 0.94 6.35 13.10
CA ASP A 38 1.93 6.53 12.05
C ASP A 38 1.23 6.66 10.67
N MET A 39 0.06 6.03 10.49
CA MET A 39 -0.75 6.11 9.27
C MET A 39 -1.40 7.49 9.11
N GLU A 40 -1.76 8.13 10.22
CA GLU A 40 -2.26 9.52 10.28
C GLU A 40 -1.24 10.51 9.71
N GLY A 41 0.07 10.29 9.93
CA GLY A 41 1.12 11.10 9.30
C GLY A 41 1.45 10.65 7.87
N TYR A 42 1.42 9.34 7.61
CA TYR A 42 1.82 8.76 6.33
C TYR A 42 0.92 9.19 5.17
N LEU A 43 -0.41 9.11 5.34
CA LEU A 43 -1.35 9.37 4.24
C LEU A 43 -1.34 10.83 3.77
N PRO A 44 -1.43 11.86 4.66
CA PRO A 44 -1.36 13.25 4.26
C PRO A 44 -0.04 13.60 3.58
N HIS A 45 1.08 13.11 4.14
CA HIS A 45 2.39 13.34 3.55
C HIS A 45 2.49 12.75 2.14
N HIS A 46 2.00 11.53 1.93
CA HIS A 46 2.03 10.91 0.60
C HIS A 46 1.08 11.60 -0.38
N LEU A 47 -0.05 12.11 0.09
CA LEU A 47 -0.99 12.92 -0.72
C LEU A 47 -0.37 14.24 -1.15
N GLU A 48 0.32 14.94 -0.26
CA GLU A 48 1.03 16.18 -0.55
C GLU A 48 2.08 16.01 -1.65
N ILE A 49 2.82 14.90 -1.62
CA ILE A 49 3.82 14.59 -2.65
C ILE A 49 3.18 14.18 -3.99
N SER A 50 2.03 13.48 -3.93
CA SER A 50 1.43 12.85 -5.12
C SER A 50 0.48 13.75 -5.89
N VAL A 51 -0.05 14.80 -5.26
CA VAL A 51 -1.07 15.68 -5.84
C VAL A 51 -0.43 17.00 -6.30
N PRO A 52 -0.64 17.45 -7.55
CA PRO A 52 -0.20 18.77 -8.00
C PRO A 52 -0.83 19.89 -7.16
N GLN A 53 -0.09 20.96 -6.88
CA GLN A 53 -0.52 22.07 -5.99
C GLN A 53 -1.90 22.68 -6.38
N GLU A 54 -2.26 22.64 -7.67
CA GLU A 54 -3.58 23.11 -8.15
C GLU A 54 -4.77 22.24 -7.67
N ASN A 55 -4.53 20.98 -7.33
CA ASN A 55 -5.53 20.01 -6.90
C ASN A 55 -5.56 19.77 -5.37
N GLN A 56 -4.91 20.65 -4.60
CA GLN A 56 -4.76 20.54 -3.15
C GLN A 56 -6.08 20.72 -2.35
N ARG A 57 -7.21 20.88 -3.06
CA ARG A 57 -8.57 20.82 -2.50
C ARG A 57 -8.92 19.46 -1.86
N PHE A 58 -8.13 18.41 -2.11
CA PHE A 58 -8.24 17.09 -1.48
C PHE A 58 -7.37 16.91 -0.21
N SER A 59 -6.76 17.98 0.31
CA SER A 59 -5.77 17.94 1.40
C SER A 59 -6.30 17.47 2.76
N GLY A 60 -7.62 17.42 2.96
CA GLY A 60 -8.22 16.90 4.19
C GLY A 60 -8.47 15.39 4.11
N VAL A 61 -7.57 14.57 4.65
CA VAL A 61 -7.90 13.17 4.97
C VAL A 61 -8.69 13.18 6.27
N ARG A 62 -9.94 12.70 6.23
CA ARG A 62 -10.75 12.58 7.45
C ARG A 62 -10.25 11.42 8.31
N ASP A 63 -10.38 11.53 9.62
CA ASP A 63 -9.94 10.51 10.57
C ASP A 63 -10.60 9.15 10.30
N GLU A 64 -11.88 9.13 9.88
CA GLU A 64 -12.57 7.87 9.55
C GLU A 64 -11.98 7.21 8.31
N ALA A 65 -11.47 7.99 7.36
CA ALA A 65 -10.80 7.46 6.16
C ALA A 65 -9.44 6.86 6.50
N VAL A 66 -8.67 7.49 7.40
CA VAL A 66 -7.41 6.93 7.91
C VAL A 66 -7.67 5.61 8.61
N LEU A 67 -8.66 5.57 9.50
CA LEU A 67 -9.04 4.36 10.24
C LEU A 67 -9.47 3.23 9.28
N ALA A 68 -10.33 3.53 8.31
CA ALA A 68 -10.79 2.55 7.33
C ALA A 68 -9.64 2.00 6.46
N ILE A 69 -8.70 2.87 6.03
CA ILE A 69 -7.53 2.45 5.24
C ILE A 69 -6.56 1.63 6.10
N HIS A 70 -6.34 2.01 7.35
CA HIS A 70 -5.49 1.27 8.28
C HIS A 70 -6.04 -0.14 8.51
N GLN A 71 -7.32 -0.26 8.84
CA GLN A 71 -7.99 -1.55 9.04
C GLN A 71 -8.03 -2.40 7.77
N GLY A 72 -8.34 -1.81 6.62
CA GLY A 72 -8.39 -2.53 5.34
C GLY A 72 -7.01 -2.99 4.83
N SER A 73 -5.93 -2.28 5.22
CA SER A 73 -4.56 -2.62 4.81
C SER A 73 -3.82 -3.49 5.81
N GLY A 74 -4.27 -3.55 7.07
CA GLY A 74 -3.52 -4.14 8.19
C GLY A 74 -2.22 -3.38 8.48
N GLY A 75 -2.18 -2.07 8.19
CA GLY A 75 -0.98 -1.25 8.31
C GLY A 75 0.07 -1.44 7.21
N LEU A 76 -0.15 -2.32 6.23
CA LEU A 76 0.80 -2.53 5.13
C LEU A 76 0.73 -1.38 4.11
N LEU A 77 1.80 -0.59 4.02
CA LEU A 77 1.89 0.61 3.17
C LEU A 77 1.48 0.37 1.71
N ARG A 78 1.92 -0.75 1.11
CA ARG A 78 1.57 -1.09 -0.30
C ARG A 78 0.06 -1.26 -0.48
N LYS A 79 -0.62 -1.91 0.47
CA LYS A 79 -2.08 -2.10 0.44
C LYS A 79 -2.81 -0.80 0.77
N ALA A 80 -2.32 -0.04 1.75
CA ALA A 80 -2.87 1.27 2.11
C ALA A 80 -2.89 2.21 0.89
N ASN A 81 -1.79 2.26 0.11
CA ASN A 81 -1.72 3.08 -1.10
C ASN A 81 -2.69 2.62 -2.20
N LEU A 82 -2.89 1.32 -2.36
CA LEU A 82 -3.87 0.79 -3.32
C LEU A 82 -5.30 1.19 -2.93
N LEU A 83 -5.64 1.10 -1.65
CA LEU A 83 -6.95 1.49 -1.12
C LEU A 83 -7.19 3.01 -1.23
N ALA A 84 -6.18 3.82 -0.86
CA ALA A 84 -6.25 5.27 -0.99
C ALA A 84 -6.43 5.69 -2.45
N LYS A 85 -5.63 5.14 -3.37
CA LYS A 85 -5.75 5.42 -4.82
C LYS A 85 -7.12 5.02 -5.36
N GLY A 86 -7.61 3.83 -5.03
CA GLY A 86 -8.93 3.36 -5.46
C GLY A 86 -10.07 4.26 -4.97
N SER A 87 -9.96 4.73 -3.72
CA SER A 87 -10.91 5.68 -3.12
C SER A 87 -10.94 7.01 -3.87
N LEU A 88 -9.78 7.56 -4.21
CA LEU A 88 -9.66 8.82 -4.98
C LEU A 88 -10.27 8.68 -6.38
N ILE A 89 -9.97 7.59 -7.09
CA ILE A 89 -10.54 7.32 -8.42
C ILE A 89 -12.07 7.23 -8.33
N ARG A 90 -12.59 6.51 -7.34
CA ARG A 90 -14.04 6.37 -7.16
C ARG A 90 -14.72 7.69 -6.78
N ALA A 91 -14.06 8.52 -5.96
CA ALA A 91 -14.52 9.86 -5.64
C ALA A 91 -14.56 10.76 -6.88
N ALA A 92 -13.54 10.68 -7.75
CA ALA A 92 -13.52 11.40 -9.02
C ALA A 92 -14.67 10.97 -9.94
N ILE A 93 -14.89 9.66 -10.11
CA ILE A 93 -15.99 9.12 -10.93
C ILE A 93 -17.35 9.63 -10.42
N LYS A 94 -17.59 9.60 -9.10
CA LYS A 94 -18.82 10.10 -8.49
C LYS A 94 -19.06 11.60 -8.69
N LYS A 95 -18.02 12.40 -8.89
CA LYS A 95 -18.12 13.84 -9.12
C LYS A 95 -18.48 14.16 -10.58
N THR A 96 -18.08 13.31 -11.50
CA THR A 96 -18.32 13.48 -12.95
C THR A 96 -19.69 12.96 -13.40
N THR A 97 -20.35 12.14 -12.57
CA THR A 97 -21.72 11.65 -12.78
C THR A 97 -22.71 12.54 -12.05
#